data_AF-A0AAD7ID76-F1
#
_entry.id   AF-A0AAD7ID76-F1
#
_cell.length_a   1.000
_cell.length_b   1.000
_cell.length_c   1.000
_cell.angle_alpha   90.00
_cell.angle_beta   90.00
_cell.angle_gamma   90.00
#
_symmetry.space_group_name_H-M   'P 1'
#
loop_
_entity.id
_entity.type
_entity.pdbx_description
1 polymer ?
#
loop_
_entity_poly.entity_id
_entity_poly.type
_entity_poly.pdbx_seq_one_letter_code
_entity_poly.pdbx_strand_id
1 'polypeptide(L)'
;MTSQFPSTIVNNGPSWQGFNKLTFLVVFGASYCDVGYSHRDHPVPSADEPLGIKFPGVTFAEAGQPNWVGHLVKEFAASNKSASPLVYNYAYGGSRVHDVRFQIQDVFVPHIGRRPDGAQWKAENTLFITWVGINDAAWGSDHGHNLEKFFEAQQTLYDCGARNFMFVNVPPIDRAPAKGKKPNYIAWNVELQNASSNFANTHPDAMVLIYSAYDTFNAILDDPVAYGFAPEDAAKAGGPMWVDHLHPSSKVHGFVARDMMSFLSGIKAS
;
A
#
# COMPACT_ATOMS: atom_id res chain seq x y z
N MET A 1 -15.26 19.02 -5.64
CA MET A 1 -16.19 17.98 -5.13
C MET A 1 -15.71 17.56 -3.75
N THR A 2 -16.61 17.31 -2.80
CA THR A 2 -16.25 16.71 -1.49
C THR A 2 -15.79 15.27 -1.72
N SER A 3 -14.61 14.90 -1.23
CA SER A 3 -14.06 13.55 -1.37
C SER A 3 -14.95 12.53 -0.65
N GLN A 4 -15.19 11.38 -1.29
CA GLN A 4 -16.05 10.33 -0.75
C GLN A 4 -15.30 9.44 0.25
N PHE A 5 -14.00 9.25 0.06
CA PHE A 5 -13.17 8.36 0.88
C PHE A 5 -11.85 9.04 1.26
N PRO A 6 -11.83 10.17 2.00
CA PRO A 6 -10.60 10.92 2.26
C PRO A 6 -9.56 10.07 3.01
N SER A 7 -8.28 10.33 2.76
CA SER A 7 -7.20 9.81 3.62
C SER A 7 -7.46 10.25 5.06
N THR A 8 -7.49 9.29 5.99
CA THR A 8 -8.02 9.49 7.34
C THR A 8 -7.09 8.89 8.39
N ILE A 9 -6.88 9.64 9.47
CA ILE A 9 -6.29 9.12 10.72
C ILE A 9 -7.46 8.57 11.54
N VAL A 10 -7.62 7.25 11.56
CA VAL A 10 -8.74 6.59 12.27
C VAL A 10 -8.45 6.54 13.77
N ASN A 11 -7.21 6.21 14.14
CA ASN A 11 -6.70 6.34 15.51
C ASN A 11 -5.24 6.79 15.48
N ASN A 12 -4.86 7.66 16.42
CA ASN A 12 -3.49 8.12 16.57
C ASN A 12 -2.84 7.42 17.77
N GLY A 13 -2.07 6.36 17.50
CA GLY A 13 -1.43 5.55 18.54
C GLY A 13 -0.12 6.18 19.05
N PRO A 14 0.31 5.85 20.28
CA PRO A 14 1.53 6.41 20.91
C PRO A 14 2.83 5.97 20.23
N SER A 15 2.85 4.84 19.51
CA SER A 15 4.05 4.37 18.80
C SER A 15 4.38 5.19 17.55
N TRP A 16 3.51 6.08 17.07
CA TRP A 16 3.81 6.91 15.92
C TRP A 16 4.76 8.04 16.30
N GLN A 17 6.04 7.90 15.94
CA GLN A 17 7.08 8.89 16.25
C GLN A 17 7.30 9.92 15.12
N GLY A 18 6.39 9.95 14.14
CA GLY A 18 6.48 10.82 12.97
C GLY A 18 7.15 10.15 11.77
N PHE A 19 6.80 10.64 10.57
CA PHE A 19 7.25 10.09 9.30
C PHE A 19 8.77 9.96 9.14
N ASN A 20 9.53 10.92 9.68
CA ASN A 20 11.00 10.93 9.64
C ASN A 20 11.68 9.96 10.62
N LYS A 21 10.90 9.21 11.41
CA LYS A 21 11.42 8.15 12.29
C LYS A 21 11.26 6.76 11.70
N LEU A 22 10.60 6.64 10.55
CA LEU A 22 10.46 5.36 9.86
C LEU A 22 11.82 4.89 9.34
N THR A 23 12.25 3.72 9.79
CA THR A 23 13.41 3.01 9.26
C THR A 23 13.04 1.68 8.61
N PHE A 24 11.81 1.21 8.83
CA PHE A 24 11.26 0.00 8.24
C PHE A 24 9.89 0.26 7.61
N LEU A 25 9.70 -0.24 6.40
CA LEU A 25 8.38 -0.42 5.80
C LEU A 25 8.14 -1.91 5.61
N VAL A 26 6.97 -2.39 6.02
CA VAL A 26 6.53 -3.75 5.78
C VAL A 26 5.30 -3.69 4.89
N VAL A 27 5.38 -4.24 3.69
CA VAL A 27 4.33 -4.08 2.66
C VAL A 27 3.70 -5.43 2.35
N PHE A 28 2.38 -5.47 2.34
CA PHE A 28 1.56 -6.61 1.93
C PHE A 28 0.57 -6.15 0.85
N GLY A 29 0.15 -7.06 -0.02
CA GLY A 29 -0.83 -6.72 -1.03
C GLY A 29 -0.72 -7.52 -2.31
N ALA A 30 -1.13 -6.89 -3.40
CA ALA A 30 -1.23 -7.49 -4.72
C ALA A 30 -0.28 -6.83 -5.76
N SER A 31 -0.65 -6.88 -7.04
CA SER A 31 0.17 -6.42 -8.17
C SER A 31 0.61 -4.95 -8.10
N TYR A 32 -0.18 -4.07 -7.48
CA TYR A 32 0.19 -2.65 -7.34
C TYR A 32 1.37 -2.44 -6.37
N CYS A 33 1.61 -3.38 -5.48
CA CYS A 33 2.66 -3.33 -4.48
C CYS A 33 3.86 -4.21 -4.85
N ASP A 34 3.66 -5.23 -5.68
CA ASP A 34 4.69 -6.21 -6.04
C ASP A 34 5.90 -5.57 -6.72
N VAL A 35 7.09 -5.87 -6.19
CA VAL A 35 8.41 -5.43 -6.71
C VAL A 35 9.29 -6.59 -7.15
N GLY A 36 8.76 -7.82 -7.14
CA GLY A 36 9.49 -9.04 -7.48
C GLY A 36 10.44 -9.54 -6.39
N TYR A 37 10.37 -8.96 -5.18
CA TYR A 37 11.19 -9.40 -4.05
C TYR A 37 10.67 -10.72 -3.48
N SER A 38 11.60 -11.62 -3.16
CA SER A 38 11.34 -12.89 -2.47
C SER A 38 12.45 -13.09 -1.45
N HIS A 39 12.11 -13.20 -0.17
CA HIS A 39 13.08 -13.44 0.91
C HIS A 39 13.85 -14.76 0.77
N ARG A 40 13.39 -15.68 -0.10
CA ARG A 40 14.09 -16.95 -0.39
C ARG A 40 15.20 -16.78 -1.42
N ASP A 41 14.99 -15.87 -2.37
CA ASP A 41 15.82 -15.73 -3.56
C ASP A 41 16.67 -14.45 -3.55
N HIS A 42 16.38 -13.54 -2.61
CA HIS A 42 16.98 -12.20 -2.54
C HIS A 42 17.56 -11.92 -1.15
N PRO A 43 18.60 -11.07 -1.06
CA PRO A 43 19.17 -10.65 0.22
C PRO A 43 18.18 -9.81 1.01
N VAL A 44 18.38 -9.71 2.33
CA VAL A 44 17.62 -8.76 3.14
C VAL A 44 17.87 -7.32 2.66
N PRO A 45 16.85 -6.44 2.70
CA PRO A 45 17.00 -5.03 2.36
C PRO A 45 18.15 -4.36 3.12
N SER A 46 18.88 -3.49 2.43
CA SER A 46 20.02 -2.75 2.96
C SER A 46 19.91 -1.25 2.65
N ALA A 47 20.80 -0.43 3.20
CA ALA A 47 20.81 1.00 2.89
C ALA A 47 21.10 1.28 1.41
N ASP A 48 21.94 0.45 0.77
CA ASP A 48 22.32 0.59 -0.64
C ASP A 48 21.24 0.02 -1.58
N GLU A 49 20.54 -1.04 -1.15
CA GLU A 49 19.41 -1.63 -1.86
C GLU A 49 18.19 -1.75 -0.93
N PRO A 50 17.43 -0.65 -0.71
CA PRO A 50 16.34 -0.61 0.27
C PRO A 50 15.16 -1.52 -0.04
N LEU A 51 15.06 -2.04 -1.26
CA LEU A 51 14.02 -3.01 -1.65
C LEU A 51 14.48 -4.48 -1.49
N GLY A 52 15.75 -4.72 -1.15
CA GLY A 52 16.35 -6.07 -1.14
C GLY A 52 16.50 -6.70 -2.53
N ILE A 53 16.16 -5.96 -3.58
CA ILE A 53 16.30 -6.33 -4.99
C ILE A 53 16.82 -5.11 -5.76
N LYS A 54 17.56 -5.36 -6.84
CA LYS A 54 18.09 -4.30 -7.70
C LYS A 54 16.95 -3.39 -8.17
N PHE A 55 17.07 -2.10 -7.86
CA PHE A 55 16.11 -1.09 -8.30
C PHE A 55 15.95 -1.10 -9.84
N PRO A 56 14.72 -1.00 -10.38
CA PRO A 56 13.45 -0.71 -9.71
C PRO A 56 12.67 -1.93 -9.21
N GLY A 57 13.24 -3.13 -9.24
CA GLY A 57 12.51 -4.39 -9.08
C GLY A 57 11.77 -4.80 -10.36
N VAL A 58 10.99 -5.88 -10.26
CA VAL A 58 10.11 -6.37 -11.32
C VAL A 58 8.68 -6.07 -10.90
N THR A 59 8.04 -5.12 -11.58
CA THR A 59 6.70 -4.61 -11.20
C THR A 59 5.67 -4.88 -12.29
N PHE A 60 4.40 -4.57 -12.00
CA PHE A 60 3.31 -4.55 -12.98
C PHE A 60 3.17 -3.18 -13.69
N ALA A 61 4.10 -2.25 -13.44
CA ALA A 61 4.23 -1.04 -14.23
C ALA A 61 4.99 -1.34 -15.53
N GLU A 62 5.39 -0.31 -16.28
CA GLU A 62 6.19 -0.47 -17.49
C GLU A 62 7.53 -1.16 -17.19
N ALA A 63 8.03 -1.93 -18.16
CA ALA A 63 9.31 -2.63 -18.03
C ALA A 63 10.44 -1.67 -17.61
N GLY A 64 11.17 -2.03 -16.55
CA GLY A 64 12.25 -1.21 -16.01
C GLY A 64 11.80 0.05 -15.28
N GLN A 65 10.53 0.13 -14.85
CA GLN A 65 10.01 1.24 -14.05
C GLN A 65 9.49 0.78 -12.67
N PRO A 66 9.63 1.63 -11.63
CA PRO A 66 9.15 1.32 -10.29
C PRO A 66 7.62 1.51 -10.15
N ASN A 67 7.03 0.82 -9.18
CA ASN A 67 5.69 1.11 -8.67
C ASN A 67 5.77 2.13 -7.51
N TRP A 68 4.67 2.34 -6.80
CA TRP A 68 4.61 3.33 -5.71
C TRP A 68 5.60 3.04 -4.58
N VAL A 69 5.92 1.77 -4.31
CA VAL A 69 6.89 1.36 -3.28
C VAL A 69 8.29 1.85 -3.66
N GLY A 70 8.69 1.62 -4.91
CA GLY A 70 9.97 2.10 -5.42
C GLY A 70 10.05 3.63 -5.50
N HIS A 71 8.96 4.30 -5.89
CA HIS A 71 8.88 5.76 -5.84
C HIS A 71 8.98 6.29 -4.42
N LEU A 72 8.31 5.67 -3.44
CA LEU A 72 8.37 6.08 -2.05
C LEU A 72 9.81 6.02 -1.52
N VAL A 73 10.57 4.95 -1.81
CA VAL A 73 12.00 4.85 -1.47
C VAL A 73 12.82 5.99 -2.06
N LYS A 74 12.56 6.37 -3.33
CA LYS A 74 13.22 7.50 -4.00
C LYS A 74 12.86 8.84 -3.35
N GLU A 75 11.60 9.06 -3.05
CA GLU A 75 11.13 10.31 -2.43
C GLU A 75 11.69 10.46 -1.00
N PHE A 76 11.81 9.36 -0.24
CA PHE A 76 12.55 9.35 1.04
C PHE A 76 14.01 9.78 0.86
N ALA A 77 14.73 9.17 -0.09
CA ALA A 77 16.12 9.50 -0.37
C ALA A 77 16.28 10.98 -0.77
N ALA A 78 15.37 11.49 -1.61
CA ALA A 78 15.39 12.87 -2.09
C ALA A 78 15.04 13.90 -0.99
N SER A 79 14.31 13.48 0.05
CA SER A 79 13.87 14.38 1.11
C SER A 79 15.01 14.95 1.96
N ASN A 80 16.20 14.32 1.96
CA ASN A 80 17.36 14.63 2.82
C ASN A 80 17.07 14.70 4.33
N LYS A 81 15.86 14.32 4.77
CA LYS A 81 15.43 14.38 6.18
C LYS A 81 15.71 13.07 6.91
N SER A 82 15.82 11.95 6.20
CA SER A 82 16.05 10.61 6.75
C SER A 82 16.66 9.70 5.69
N ALA A 83 17.38 8.66 6.12
CA ALA A 83 17.76 7.57 5.23
C ALA A 83 16.49 6.86 4.70
N SER A 84 16.55 6.30 3.49
CA SER A 84 15.45 5.50 2.97
C SER A 84 15.19 4.30 3.90
N PRO A 85 13.91 4.02 4.23
CA PRO A 85 13.59 2.89 5.07
C PRO A 85 13.89 1.57 4.34
N LEU A 86 14.24 0.55 5.12
CA LEU A 86 14.37 -0.82 4.65
C LEU A 86 12.96 -1.37 4.37
N VAL A 87 12.72 -1.79 3.13
CA VAL A 87 11.39 -2.25 2.68
C VAL A 87 11.34 -3.76 2.60
N TYR A 88 10.59 -4.36 3.50
CA TYR A 88 10.24 -5.77 3.47
C TYR A 88 8.90 -5.95 2.77
N ASN A 89 8.95 -6.19 1.46
CA ASN A 89 7.75 -6.29 0.63
C ASN A 89 7.38 -7.76 0.40
N TYR A 90 6.19 -8.15 0.85
CA TYR A 90 5.63 -9.49 0.71
C TYR A 90 4.48 -9.54 -0.29
N ALA A 91 4.16 -8.43 -0.95
CA ALA A 91 3.08 -8.38 -1.93
C ALA A 91 3.38 -9.27 -3.14
N TYR A 92 2.33 -9.88 -3.69
CA TYR A 92 2.43 -10.76 -4.85
C TYR A 92 1.31 -10.51 -5.85
N GLY A 93 1.65 -10.44 -7.14
CA GLY A 93 0.70 -10.22 -8.22
C GLY A 93 -0.54 -11.14 -8.16
N GLY A 94 -1.73 -10.54 -8.26
CA GLY A 94 -3.00 -11.28 -8.26
C GLY A 94 -3.54 -11.66 -6.88
N SER A 95 -2.83 -11.35 -5.79
CA SER A 95 -3.28 -11.68 -4.43
C SER A 95 -4.65 -11.07 -4.07
N ARG A 96 -5.41 -11.85 -3.31
CA ARG A 96 -6.65 -11.52 -2.60
C ARG A 96 -6.42 -11.58 -1.09
N VAL A 97 -7.43 -11.35 -0.26
CA VAL A 97 -7.28 -11.39 1.21
C VAL A 97 -6.70 -12.71 1.71
N HIS A 98 -7.16 -13.86 1.19
CA HIS A 98 -6.64 -15.15 1.62
C HIS A 98 -5.14 -15.32 1.34
N ASP A 99 -4.62 -14.72 0.26
CA ASP A 99 -3.18 -14.70 -0.04
C ASP A 99 -2.43 -13.75 0.89
N VAL A 100 -3.00 -12.60 1.24
CA VAL A 100 -2.40 -11.69 2.24
C VAL A 100 -2.29 -12.37 3.60
N ARG A 101 -3.26 -13.21 3.99
CA ARG A 101 -3.13 -14.06 5.18
C ARG A 101 -1.91 -14.96 5.11
N PHE A 102 -1.65 -15.59 3.96
CA PHE A 102 -0.44 -16.39 3.73
C PHE A 102 0.83 -15.54 3.77
N GLN A 103 0.84 -14.36 3.11
CA GLN A 103 1.97 -13.42 3.17
C GLN A 103 2.33 -13.04 4.61
N ILE A 104 1.33 -12.91 5.49
CA ILE A 104 1.53 -12.59 6.90
C ILE A 104 1.97 -13.84 7.68
N GLN A 105 1.15 -14.90 7.68
CA GLN A 105 1.29 -16.06 8.56
C GLN A 105 2.45 -16.97 8.17
N ASP A 106 2.60 -17.23 6.88
CA ASP A 106 3.55 -18.23 6.37
C ASP A 106 4.86 -17.61 5.90
N VAL A 107 4.89 -16.29 5.70
CA VAL A 107 6.07 -15.59 5.19
C VAL A 107 6.62 -14.58 6.20
N PHE A 108 5.86 -13.54 6.56
CA PHE A 108 6.34 -12.51 7.49
C PHE A 108 6.65 -13.07 8.89
N VAL A 109 5.71 -13.79 9.50
CA VAL A 109 5.84 -14.33 10.88
C VAL A 109 7.10 -15.18 11.05
N PRO A 110 7.39 -16.19 10.20
CA PRO A 110 8.62 -16.97 10.32
C PRO A 110 9.88 -16.22 9.90
N HIS A 111 9.76 -15.15 9.10
CA HIS A 111 10.87 -14.29 8.67
C HIS A 111 11.11 -13.16 9.69
N ILE A 112 10.87 -11.90 9.34
CA ILE A 112 11.17 -10.77 10.21
C ILE A 112 10.22 -10.65 11.40
N GLY A 113 9.08 -11.33 11.41
CA GLY A 113 8.14 -11.29 12.54
C GLY A 113 8.78 -11.69 13.89
N ARG A 114 9.87 -12.48 13.84
CA ARG A 114 10.68 -12.88 14.99
C ARG A 114 11.78 -11.88 15.38
N ARG A 115 11.94 -10.79 14.62
CA ARG A 115 12.99 -9.76 14.78
C ARG A 115 14.40 -10.38 14.85
N PRO A 116 14.89 -11.00 13.76
CA PRO A 116 16.28 -11.46 13.69
C PRO A 116 17.26 -10.27 13.69
N ASP A 117 18.54 -10.49 13.97
CA ASP A 117 19.57 -9.45 14.09
C ASP A 117 19.65 -8.49 12.88
N GLY A 118 19.36 -8.98 11.67
CA GLY A 118 19.30 -8.16 10.45
C GLY A 118 18.01 -7.36 10.23
N ALA A 119 16.99 -7.56 11.06
CA ALA A 119 15.67 -6.95 10.93
C ALA A 119 15.03 -6.64 12.30
N GLN A 120 15.75 -5.87 13.13
CA GLN A 120 15.33 -5.44 14.47
C GLN A 120 14.33 -4.27 14.44
N TRP A 121 13.21 -4.48 13.74
CA TRP A 121 12.14 -3.50 13.64
C TRP A 121 11.41 -3.33 14.98
N LYS A 122 10.93 -2.12 15.26
CA LYS A 122 10.22 -1.75 16.48
C LYS A 122 8.91 -1.05 16.15
N ALA A 123 8.00 -1.01 17.12
CA ALA A 123 6.75 -0.29 16.98
C ALA A 123 6.97 1.19 16.61
N GLU A 124 8.04 1.81 17.11
CA GLU A 124 8.31 3.25 16.96
C GLU A 124 8.89 3.66 15.61
N ASN A 125 9.42 2.72 14.83
CA ASN A 125 10.16 3.00 13.60
C ASN A 125 9.67 2.20 12.37
N THR A 126 8.51 1.53 12.51
CA THR A 126 7.99 0.63 11.47
C THR A 126 6.56 0.98 11.10
N LEU A 127 6.30 1.06 9.80
CA LEU A 127 4.95 1.18 9.25
C LEU A 127 4.59 -0.09 8.47
N PHE A 128 3.45 -0.68 8.80
CA PHE A 128 2.87 -1.84 8.14
C PHE A 128 1.80 -1.36 7.16
N ILE A 129 1.98 -1.64 5.87
CA ILE A 129 1.13 -1.14 4.79
C ILE A 129 0.49 -2.33 4.09
N THR A 130 -0.84 -2.35 4.00
CA THR A 130 -1.56 -3.39 3.26
C THR A 130 -2.46 -2.76 2.20
N TRP A 131 -2.25 -3.14 0.93
CA TRP A 131 -3.09 -2.72 -0.19
C TRP A 131 -3.56 -3.91 -1.03
N VAL A 132 -4.81 -4.31 -0.80
CA VAL A 132 -5.49 -5.42 -1.46
C VAL A 132 -6.98 -5.08 -1.64
N GLY A 133 -7.71 -5.86 -2.43
CA GLY A 133 -9.16 -5.70 -2.61
C GLY A 133 -9.61 -5.57 -4.06
N ILE A 134 -8.74 -5.13 -4.96
CA ILE A 134 -9.05 -5.03 -6.40
C ILE A 134 -9.48 -6.41 -6.93
N ASN A 135 -8.70 -7.44 -6.62
CA ASN A 135 -8.98 -8.81 -7.02
C ASN A 135 -10.21 -9.37 -6.31
N ASP A 136 -10.34 -9.17 -4.99
CA ASP A 136 -11.50 -9.64 -4.22
C ASP A 136 -12.82 -9.12 -4.79
N ALA A 137 -12.88 -7.82 -5.07
CA ALA A 137 -14.02 -7.19 -5.72
C ALA A 137 -14.26 -7.73 -7.14
N ALA A 138 -13.21 -7.87 -7.95
CA ALA A 138 -13.30 -8.42 -9.31
C ALA A 138 -13.92 -9.82 -9.36
N TRP A 139 -13.68 -10.64 -8.35
CA TRP A 139 -14.21 -12.01 -8.25
C TRP A 139 -15.62 -12.08 -7.64
N GLY A 140 -16.26 -10.95 -7.32
CA GLY A 140 -17.63 -10.89 -6.80
C GLY A 140 -17.80 -11.57 -5.44
N SER A 141 -16.74 -11.58 -4.63
CA SER A 141 -16.71 -12.21 -3.32
C SER A 141 -17.42 -11.38 -2.24
N ASP A 142 -17.83 -12.02 -1.14
CA ASP A 142 -18.42 -11.34 0.02
C ASP A 142 -17.38 -10.40 0.66
N HIS A 143 -17.59 -9.10 0.51
CA HIS A 143 -16.67 -8.08 1.02
C HIS A 143 -16.62 -8.07 2.55
N GLY A 144 -17.75 -8.26 3.23
CA GLY A 144 -17.78 -8.26 4.70
C GLY A 144 -16.97 -9.43 5.26
N HIS A 145 -17.18 -10.63 4.72
CA HIS A 145 -16.39 -11.80 5.11
C HIS A 145 -14.90 -11.64 4.79
N ASN A 146 -14.56 -11.09 3.63
CA ASN A 146 -13.17 -10.84 3.28
C ASN A 146 -12.53 -9.81 4.21
N LEU A 147 -13.23 -8.74 4.59
CA LEU A 147 -12.67 -7.74 5.50
C LEU A 147 -12.54 -8.30 6.93
N GLU A 148 -13.43 -9.18 7.37
CA GLU A 148 -13.24 -9.95 8.61
C GLU A 148 -11.92 -10.74 8.56
N LYS A 149 -11.70 -11.52 7.49
CA LYS A 149 -10.46 -12.29 7.28
C LYS A 149 -9.22 -11.43 7.09
N PHE A 150 -9.37 -10.24 6.53
CA PHE A 150 -8.31 -9.25 6.40
C PHE A 150 -7.83 -8.78 7.78
N PHE A 151 -8.77 -8.42 8.65
CA PHE A 151 -8.46 -7.91 9.99
C PHE A 151 -8.00 -9.01 10.96
N GLU A 152 -8.44 -10.27 10.79
CA GLU A 152 -7.79 -11.41 11.44
C GLU A 152 -6.29 -11.52 11.08
N ALA A 153 -5.93 -11.20 9.83
CA ALA A 153 -4.54 -11.17 9.40
C ALA A 153 -3.78 -10.00 10.04
N GLN A 154 -4.41 -8.81 10.12
CA GLN A 154 -3.81 -7.65 10.78
C GLN A 154 -3.62 -7.88 12.29
N GLN A 155 -4.53 -8.63 12.93
CA GLN A 155 -4.37 -9.08 14.31
C GLN A 155 -3.08 -9.88 14.49
N THR A 156 -2.75 -10.77 13.55
CA THR A 156 -1.50 -11.56 13.61
C THR A 156 -0.27 -10.65 13.61
N LEU A 157 -0.28 -9.57 12.81
CA LEU A 157 0.80 -8.57 12.83
C LEU A 157 0.84 -7.82 14.17
N TYR A 158 -0.31 -7.41 14.69
CA TYR A 158 -0.43 -6.73 15.98
C TYR A 158 0.12 -7.59 17.13
N ASP A 159 -0.19 -8.88 17.14
CA ASP A 159 0.29 -9.86 18.13
C ASP A 159 1.82 -10.06 18.02
N CYS A 160 2.39 -9.90 16.82
CA CYS A 160 3.84 -9.85 16.64
C CYS A 160 4.47 -8.53 17.13
N GLY A 161 3.67 -7.54 17.50
CA GLY A 161 4.10 -6.24 18.01
C GLY A 161 4.05 -5.08 17.00
N ALA A 162 3.40 -5.26 15.85
CA ALA A 162 3.11 -4.15 14.96
C ALA A 162 2.16 -3.13 15.64
N ARG A 163 2.42 -1.83 15.47
CA ARG A 163 1.61 -0.77 16.07
C ARG A 163 1.24 0.37 15.13
N ASN A 164 1.89 0.53 13.98
CA ASN A 164 1.48 1.50 12.96
C ASN A 164 1.00 0.78 11.71
N PHE A 165 -0.28 0.94 11.41
CA PHE A 165 -0.95 0.30 10.28
C PHE A 165 -1.47 1.36 9.32
N MET A 166 -1.23 1.15 8.03
CA MET A 166 -1.87 1.90 6.96
C MET A 166 -2.55 0.94 6.01
N PHE A 167 -3.87 1.08 5.90
CA PHE A 167 -4.68 0.35 4.94
C PHE A 167 -4.97 1.25 3.75
N VAL A 168 -4.77 0.74 2.55
CA VAL A 168 -5.02 1.51 1.32
C VAL A 168 -6.34 1.05 0.72
N ASN A 169 -7.25 1.99 0.49
CA ASN A 169 -8.52 1.68 -0.15
C ASN A 169 -8.35 1.35 -1.65
N VAL A 170 -9.36 0.74 -2.26
CA VAL A 170 -9.33 0.42 -3.68
C VAL A 170 -9.53 1.70 -4.51
N PRO A 171 -8.70 1.95 -5.53
CA PRO A 171 -8.89 3.07 -6.46
C PRO A 171 -10.23 2.95 -7.23
N PRO A 172 -10.68 3.98 -7.97
CA PRO A 172 -11.90 3.92 -8.77
C PRO A 172 -11.67 3.04 -10.01
N ILE A 173 -11.49 1.72 -9.81
CA ILE A 173 -11.19 0.75 -10.87
C ILE A 173 -12.35 0.65 -11.88
N ASP A 174 -13.55 1.08 -11.51
CA ASP A 174 -14.65 1.29 -12.44
C ASP A 174 -14.30 2.31 -13.55
N ARG A 175 -13.31 3.18 -13.36
CA ARG A 175 -12.79 4.11 -14.38
C ARG A 175 -11.59 3.58 -15.17
N ALA A 176 -11.05 2.41 -14.81
CA ALA A 176 -9.96 1.80 -15.55
C ALA A 176 -10.40 1.36 -16.96
N PRO A 177 -9.48 1.18 -17.93
CA PRO A 177 -9.79 0.74 -19.30
C PRO A 177 -10.32 -0.71 -19.41
N ALA A 178 -10.47 -1.41 -18.29
CA ALA A 178 -11.01 -2.76 -18.22
C ALA A 178 -12.44 -2.81 -18.79
N LYS A 179 -12.67 -3.82 -19.63
CA LYS A 179 -13.99 -4.08 -20.24
C LYS A 179 -14.75 -5.10 -19.40
N GLY A 180 -16.08 -4.99 -19.38
CA GLY A 180 -16.97 -5.97 -18.76
C GLY A 180 -17.77 -5.41 -17.59
N LYS A 181 -18.34 -6.31 -16.79
CA LYS A 181 -19.11 -5.95 -15.59
C LYS A 181 -18.17 -5.28 -14.59
N LYS A 182 -18.53 -4.09 -14.12
CA LYS A 182 -17.79 -3.36 -13.10
C LYS A 182 -18.22 -3.84 -11.71
N PRO A 183 -17.31 -4.43 -10.91
CA PRO A 183 -17.59 -4.76 -9.52
C PRO A 183 -17.96 -3.55 -8.68
N ASN A 184 -18.55 -3.81 -7.51
CA ASN A 184 -18.85 -2.76 -6.54
C ASN A 184 -17.62 -2.43 -5.67
N TYR A 185 -16.63 -1.75 -6.26
CA TYR A 185 -15.43 -1.32 -5.54
C TYR A 185 -15.73 -0.31 -4.42
N ILE A 186 -16.84 0.43 -4.53
CA ILE A 186 -17.31 1.36 -3.50
C ILE A 186 -17.68 0.60 -2.22
N ALA A 187 -18.38 -0.52 -2.33
CA ALA A 187 -18.74 -1.34 -1.18
C ALA A 187 -17.50 -1.87 -0.45
N TRP A 188 -16.45 -2.28 -1.18
CA TRP A 188 -15.17 -2.65 -0.55
C TRP A 188 -14.61 -1.50 0.32
N ASN A 189 -14.58 -0.28 -0.22
CA ASN A 189 -14.05 0.88 0.50
C ASN A 189 -14.89 1.25 1.74
N VAL A 190 -16.22 1.09 1.68
CA VAL A 190 -17.11 1.26 2.84
C VAL A 190 -16.82 0.21 3.92
N GLU A 191 -16.73 -1.07 3.55
CA GLU A 191 -16.43 -2.14 4.50
C GLU A 191 -15.04 -1.98 5.13
N LEU A 192 -14.04 -1.57 4.34
CA LEU A 192 -12.69 -1.29 4.86
C LEU A 192 -12.71 -0.15 5.89
N GLN A 193 -13.47 0.92 5.68
CA GLN A 193 -13.59 2.02 6.65
C GLN A 193 -14.25 1.58 7.96
N ASN A 194 -15.35 0.80 7.87
CA ASN A 194 -16.06 0.28 9.03
C ASN A 194 -15.16 -0.67 9.84
N ALA A 195 -14.52 -1.61 9.17
CA ALA A 195 -13.65 -2.59 9.82
C ALA A 195 -12.37 -1.95 10.39
N SER A 196 -11.81 -0.93 9.73
CA SER A 196 -10.68 -0.14 10.26
C SER A 196 -11.06 0.60 11.55
N SER A 197 -12.26 1.19 11.59
CA SER A 197 -12.79 1.85 12.79
C SER A 197 -12.95 0.85 13.95
N ASN A 198 -13.45 -0.35 13.65
CA ASN A 198 -13.56 -1.41 14.67
C ASN A 198 -12.19 -1.88 15.17
N PHE A 199 -11.21 -2.05 14.28
CA PHE A 199 -9.85 -2.43 14.65
C PHE A 199 -9.19 -1.37 15.53
N ALA A 200 -9.32 -0.09 15.17
CA ALA A 200 -8.87 1.04 15.98
C ALA A 200 -9.51 1.07 17.38
N ASN A 201 -10.82 0.85 17.48
CA ASN A 201 -11.53 0.84 18.76
C ASN A 201 -11.09 -0.32 19.68
N THR A 202 -10.70 -1.46 19.10
CA THR A 202 -10.25 -2.64 19.85
C THR A 202 -8.75 -2.63 20.15
N HIS A 203 -7.98 -1.75 19.48
CA HIS A 203 -6.54 -1.60 19.63
C HIS A 203 -6.17 -0.12 19.83
N PRO A 204 -6.51 0.49 20.97
CA PRO A 204 -6.34 1.93 21.18
C PRO A 204 -4.87 2.39 21.18
N ASP A 205 -3.92 1.47 21.39
CA ASP A 205 -2.48 1.72 21.30
C ASP A 205 -1.93 1.58 19.86
N ALA A 206 -2.74 1.14 18.89
CA ALA A 206 -2.34 1.07 17.49
C ALA A 206 -2.69 2.36 16.74
N MET A 207 -1.72 2.89 16.00
CA MET A 207 -1.93 3.89 14.96
C MET A 207 -2.61 3.21 13.76
N VAL A 208 -3.78 3.72 13.36
CA VAL A 208 -4.57 3.16 12.26
C VAL A 208 -4.87 4.26 11.25
N LEU A 209 -4.33 4.09 10.05
CA LEU A 209 -4.47 5.00 8.93
C LEU A 209 -5.23 4.36 7.78
N ILE A 210 -6.04 5.16 7.10
CA ILE A 210 -6.54 4.83 5.77
C ILE A 210 -5.96 5.82 4.79
N TYR A 211 -5.22 5.33 3.79
CA TYR A 211 -4.79 6.14 2.65
C TYR A 211 -5.74 5.95 1.47
N SER A 212 -6.13 7.07 0.85
CA SER A 212 -7.12 7.08 -0.21
C SER A 212 -6.52 7.02 -1.60
N ALA A 213 -6.22 5.82 -2.08
CA ALA A 213 -5.96 5.65 -3.50
C ALA A 213 -7.19 6.03 -4.35
N TYR A 214 -8.41 5.90 -3.80
CA TYR A 214 -9.63 6.32 -4.47
C TYR A 214 -9.61 7.80 -4.88
N ASP A 215 -9.31 8.69 -3.94
CA ASP A 215 -9.31 10.13 -4.23
C ASP A 215 -8.09 10.54 -5.04
N THR A 216 -6.91 9.96 -4.78
CA THR A 216 -5.70 10.24 -5.56
C THR A 216 -5.90 9.92 -7.04
N PHE A 217 -6.46 8.75 -7.35
CA PHE A 217 -6.75 8.38 -8.73
C PHE A 217 -7.86 9.25 -9.33
N ASN A 218 -8.93 9.55 -8.60
CA ASN A 218 -9.98 10.45 -9.12
C ASN A 218 -9.41 11.83 -9.45
N ALA A 219 -8.54 12.39 -8.62
CA ALA A 219 -7.90 13.67 -8.89
C ALA A 219 -7.09 13.67 -10.20
N ILE A 220 -6.33 12.59 -10.45
CA ILE A 220 -5.57 12.41 -11.71
C ILE A 220 -6.50 12.23 -12.90
N LEU A 221 -7.56 11.43 -12.75
CA LEU A 221 -8.48 11.09 -13.83
C LEU A 221 -9.49 12.21 -14.15
N ASP A 222 -9.79 13.09 -13.20
CA ASP A 222 -10.69 14.24 -13.37
C ASP A 222 -9.98 15.41 -14.06
N ASP A 223 -8.67 15.57 -13.86
CA ASP A 223 -7.85 16.58 -14.52
C ASP A 223 -6.52 16.01 -15.05
N PRO A 224 -6.54 15.15 -16.08
CA PRO A 224 -5.32 14.55 -16.65
C PRO A 224 -4.22 15.57 -16.99
N VAL A 225 -4.62 16.74 -17.47
CA VAL A 225 -3.70 17.79 -17.95
C VAL A 225 -2.90 18.39 -16.79
N ALA A 226 -3.53 18.64 -15.63
CA ALA A 226 -2.82 19.11 -14.44
C ALA A 226 -1.73 18.13 -13.95
N TYR A 227 -1.88 16.84 -14.25
CA TYR A 227 -0.92 15.79 -13.92
C TYR A 227 0.02 15.46 -15.09
N GLY A 228 -0.01 16.26 -16.16
CA GLY A 228 0.88 16.16 -17.32
C GLY A 228 0.54 14.98 -18.23
N PHE A 229 -0.74 14.64 -18.37
CA PHE A 229 -1.25 13.65 -19.32
C PHE A 229 -2.17 14.32 -20.35
N ALA A 230 -2.42 13.64 -21.46
CA ALA A 230 -3.46 14.04 -22.37
C ALA A 230 -4.84 13.60 -21.82
N PRO A 231 -5.95 14.33 -22.10
CA PRO A 231 -7.28 13.95 -21.65
C PRO A 231 -7.67 12.50 -22.02
N GLU A 232 -7.27 12.04 -23.20
CA GLU A 232 -7.55 10.70 -23.71
C GLU A 232 -6.80 9.58 -22.97
N ASP A 233 -5.72 9.89 -22.26
CA ASP A 233 -4.92 8.88 -21.54
C ASP A 233 -5.72 8.23 -20.40
N ALA A 234 -6.71 8.95 -19.83
CA ALA A 234 -7.53 8.49 -18.71
C ALA A 234 -8.30 7.19 -18.97
N ALA A 235 -8.64 6.92 -20.23
CA ALA A 235 -9.42 5.74 -20.62
C ALA A 235 -8.63 4.77 -21.54
N LYS A 236 -7.35 5.04 -21.78
CA LYS A 236 -6.54 4.31 -22.77
C LYS A 236 -5.67 3.23 -22.11
N ALA A 237 -5.96 1.97 -22.43
CA ALA A 237 -5.07 0.84 -22.11
C ALA A 237 -3.79 0.92 -22.96
N GLY A 238 -2.65 0.51 -22.39
CA GLY A 238 -1.35 0.60 -23.08
C GLY A 238 -0.93 2.04 -23.34
N GLY A 239 -1.30 2.95 -22.44
CA GLY A 239 -1.07 4.38 -22.54
C GLY A 239 -0.25 4.93 -21.37
N PRO A 240 -0.03 6.26 -21.36
CA PRO A 240 0.73 6.95 -20.32
C PRO A 240 0.17 6.82 -18.90
N MET A 241 -1.13 6.60 -18.73
CA MET A 241 -1.75 6.40 -17.40
C MET A 241 -1.92 4.92 -17.03
N TRP A 242 -2.20 4.06 -18.00
CA TRP A 242 -2.51 2.65 -17.78
C TRP A 242 -1.63 1.77 -18.67
N VAL A 243 -0.82 0.92 -18.06
CA VAL A 243 0.09 0.00 -18.79
C VAL A 243 -0.71 -1.07 -19.53
N ASP A 244 -1.80 -1.53 -18.93
CA ASP A 244 -2.75 -2.44 -19.54
C ASP A 244 -4.19 -1.97 -19.25
N HIS A 245 -5.13 -2.90 -19.13
CA HIS A 245 -6.52 -2.59 -18.83
C HIS A 245 -6.80 -2.26 -17.36
N LEU A 246 -5.83 -2.47 -16.47
CA LEU A 246 -6.00 -2.38 -15.02
C LEU A 246 -4.82 -1.70 -14.33
N HIS A 247 -3.59 -1.99 -14.70
CA HIS A 247 -2.41 -1.55 -13.98
C HIS A 247 -2.01 -0.13 -14.36
N PRO A 248 -1.80 0.77 -13.39
CA PRO A 248 -1.37 2.13 -13.64
C PRO A 248 0.10 2.18 -14.06
N SER A 249 0.46 3.23 -14.80
CA SER A 249 1.85 3.51 -15.12
C SER A 249 2.67 3.86 -13.89
N SER A 250 3.99 3.74 -14.01
CA SER A 250 4.96 4.23 -13.04
C SER A 250 4.75 5.72 -12.75
N LYS A 251 4.34 6.53 -13.74
CA LYS A 251 4.06 7.95 -13.51
C LYS A 251 2.86 8.15 -12.57
N VAL A 252 1.78 7.38 -12.74
CA VAL A 252 0.63 7.38 -11.81
C VAL A 252 1.04 6.86 -10.43
N HIS A 253 1.82 5.78 -10.36
CA HIS A 253 2.42 5.30 -9.11
C HIS A 253 3.27 6.35 -8.39
N GLY A 254 3.98 7.21 -9.14
CA GLY A 254 4.74 8.33 -8.57
C GLY A 254 3.86 9.38 -7.92
N PHE A 255 2.67 9.67 -8.47
CA PHE A 255 1.69 10.55 -7.81
C PHE A 255 1.13 9.93 -6.54
N VAL A 256 0.83 8.62 -6.56
CA VAL A 256 0.40 7.87 -5.37
C VAL A 256 1.47 7.95 -4.27
N ALA A 257 2.74 7.71 -4.59
CA ALA A 257 3.83 7.77 -3.62
C ALA A 257 3.99 9.17 -3.00
N ARG A 258 3.93 10.24 -3.80
CA ARG A 258 4.03 11.62 -3.31
C ARG A 258 2.85 12.03 -2.44
N ASP A 259 1.64 11.66 -2.83
CA ASP A 259 0.43 11.97 -2.06
C ASP A 259 0.41 11.20 -0.73
N MET A 260 0.80 9.92 -0.75
CA MET A 260 1.00 9.11 0.46
C MET A 260 2.07 9.71 1.38
N MET A 261 3.20 10.15 0.83
CA MET A 261 4.26 10.82 1.60
C MET A 261 3.78 12.14 2.20
N SER A 262 3.01 12.94 1.46
CA SER A 262 2.40 14.18 1.93
C SER A 262 1.45 13.91 3.10
N PHE A 263 0.57 12.92 2.96
CA PHE A 263 -0.34 12.49 4.02
C PHE A 263 0.43 12.11 5.29
N LEU A 264 1.40 11.19 5.19
CA LEU A 264 2.18 10.73 6.34
C LEU A 264 3.00 11.85 6.99
N SER A 265 3.59 12.74 6.19
CA SER A 265 4.38 13.87 6.69
C SER A 265 3.54 14.92 7.44
N GLY A 266 2.23 14.99 7.15
CA GLY A 266 1.29 15.86 7.84
C GLY A 266 0.90 15.38 9.24
N ILE A 267 1.21 14.13 9.58
CA ILE A 267 0.84 13.52 10.87
C ILE A 267 1.91 13.84 11.91
N LYS A 268 1.50 14.51 12.99
CA LYS A 268 2.38 14.81 14.13
C LYS A 268 2.73 13.53 14.88
N ALA A 269 3.95 13.47 15.44
CA ALA A 269 4.31 12.45 16.41
C ALA A 269 3.37 12.51 17.63
N SER A 270 3.06 11.35 18.19
CA SER A 270 2.27 11.19 19.41
C SER A 270 3.10 11.41 20.68
#